data_AF-B7WRM8-F1
#
_entry.id   AF-B7WRM8-F1
#
_cell.length_a   1.000
_cell.length_b   1.000
_cell.length_c   1.000
_cell.angle_alpha   90.00
_cell.angle_beta   90.00
_cell.angle_gamma   90.00
#
_symmetry.space_group_name_H-M   'P 1'
#
loop_
_entity.id
_entity.type
_entity.pdbx_description
1 polymer ?
#
loop_
_entity_poly.entity_id
_entity_poly.type
_entity_poly.pdbx_seq_one_letter_code
_entity_poly.pdbx_strand_id
1 'polypeptide(L)'
;MNDKDATSTPSVSGHNKLDPIAVLREELAAAALCHGVERVEDLTEELVRRYVQRLGGVQVYVPTERSLDRERVAEEIRASFDGRNARELACKYGISVRWVQKLILEGASH
;
A
#
# COMPACT_ATOMS: atom_id res chain seq x y z
N MET A 1 -16.50 16.11 -45.21
CA MET A 1 -17.08 15.26 -44.15
C MET A 1 -15.92 14.79 -43.30
N ASN A 2 -15.72 15.40 -42.13
CA ASN A 2 -14.57 15.10 -41.27
C ASN A 2 -15.01 14.28 -40.06
N ASP A 3 -14.12 13.37 -39.71
CA ASP A 3 -14.03 12.46 -38.58
C ASP A 3 -14.37 13.09 -37.22
N LYS A 4 -14.95 12.28 -36.33
CA LYS A 4 -14.29 11.94 -35.06
C LYS A 4 -15.06 10.89 -34.26
N ASP A 5 -14.34 9.83 -33.94
CA ASP A 5 -14.59 8.89 -32.86
C ASP A 5 -15.00 9.61 -31.58
N ALA A 6 -16.17 9.25 -31.06
CA ALA A 6 -16.54 9.50 -29.68
C ALA A 6 -16.36 8.19 -28.90
N THR A 7 -15.12 7.90 -28.51
CA THR A 7 -14.79 6.95 -27.45
C THR A 7 -15.51 7.40 -26.18
N SER A 8 -16.72 6.89 -25.99
CA SER A 8 -17.52 7.12 -24.81
C SER A 8 -16.85 6.36 -23.66
N THR A 9 -15.99 7.07 -22.92
CA THR A 9 -15.50 6.59 -21.63
C THR A 9 -16.67 6.68 -20.66
N PRO A 10 -17.14 5.58 -20.05
CA PRO A 10 -18.17 5.68 -19.02
C PRO A 10 -17.52 6.24 -17.75
N SER A 11 -17.74 7.53 -17.51
CA SER A 11 -17.48 8.19 -16.23
C SER A 11 -18.40 7.61 -15.17
N VAL A 12 -17.86 6.80 -14.24
CA VAL A 12 -18.60 6.34 -13.06
C VAL A 12 -18.28 7.26 -11.88
N SER A 13 -19.11 8.28 -11.70
CA SER A 13 -19.17 9.04 -10.45
C SER A 13 -20.39 8.60 -9.64
N GLY A 14 -20.13 8.08 -8.45
CA GLY A 14 -21.15 7.84 -7.43
C GLY A 14 -20.68 6.82 -6.41
N HIS A 15 -19.98 7.25 -5.34
CA HIS A 15 -19.60 6.46 -4.15
C HIS A 15 -19.43 4.95 -4.38
N ASN A 16 -18.78 4.58 -5.48
CA ASN A 16 -18.70 3.20 -5.91
C ASN A 16 -17.55 2.61 -5.11
N LYS A 17 -17.88 1.79 -4.11
CA LYS A 17 -16.84 1.04 -3.38
C LYS A 17 -16.13 0.22 -4.44
N LEU A 18 -14.93 0.68 -4.83
CA LEU A 18 -14.13 0.05 -5.88
C LEU A 18 -14.07 -1.45 -5.59
N ASP A 19 -14.36 -2.29 -6.58
CA ASP A 19 -14.18 -3.73 -6.44
C ASP A 19 -12.67 -3.98 -6.24
N PRO A 20 -12.23 -4.41 -5.04
CA PRO A 20 -10.80 -4.54 -4.75
C PRO A 20 -10.10 -5.54 -5.66
N ILE A 21 -10.83 -6.54 -6.17
CA ILE A 21 -10.28 -7.53 -7.09
C ILE A 21 -10.12 -6.93 -8.49
N ALA A 22 -11.05 -6.07 -8.92
CA ALA A 22 -10.92 -5.34 -10.17
C ALA A 22 -9.72 -4.38 -10.15
N VAL A 23 -9.56 -3.63 -9.05
CA VAL A 23 -8.39 -2.76 -8.85
C VAL A 23 -7.10 -3.57 -8.89
N LEU A 24 -7.03 -4.66 -8.12
CA LEU A 24 -5.82 -5.51 -8.11
C LEU A 24 -5.50 -6.06 -9.51
N ARG A 25 -6.50 -6.49 -10.27
CA ARG A 25 -6.33 -6.96 -11.65
C ARG A 25 -5.76 -5.87 -12.55
N GLU A 26 -6.32 -4.68 -12.50
CA GLU A 26 -5.90 -3.54 -13.33
C GLU A 26 -4.45 -3.12 -13.02
N GLU A 27 -4.11 -2.99 -11.74
CA GLU A 27 -2.75 -2.63 -11.31
C GLU A 27 -1.71 -3.69 -11.69
N LEU A 28 -2.07 -4.98 -11.57
CA LEU A 28 -1.20 -6.08 -12.00
C LEU A 28 -0.97 -6.08 -13.52
N ALA A 29 -2.02 -5.83 -14.30
CA ALA A 29 -1.92 -5.74 -15.75
C ALA A 29 -1.04 -4.54 -16.17
N ALA A 30 -1.24 -3.37 -15.55
CA ALA A 30 -0.43 -2.18 -15.79
C ALA A 30 1.05 -2.43 -15.46
N ALA A 31 1.35 -3.05 -14.31
CA ALA A 31 2.71 -3.39 -13.93
C ALA A 31 3.35 -4.39 -14.93
N ALA A 32 2.62 -5.42 -15.33
CA ALA A 32 3.10 -6.42 -16.29
C ALA A 32 3.45 -5.79 -17.65
N LEU A 33 2.62 -4.85 -18.13
CA LEU A 33 2.90 -4.07 -19.35
C LEU A 33 4.16 -3.21 -19.20
N CYS A 34 4.30 -2.47 -18.09
CA CYS A 34 5.48 -1.66 -17.81
C CYS A 34 6.77 -2.48 -17.80
N HIS A 35 6.69 -3.77 -17.43
CA HIS A 35 7.82 -4.69 -17.39
C HIS A 35 7.97 -5.55 -18.65
N GLY A 36 7.18 -5.30 -19.72
CA GLY A 36 7.33 -5.98 -21.01
C GLY A 36 6.89 -7.44 -21.02
N VAL A 37 5.95 -7.83 -20.16
CA VAL A 37 5.37 -9.19 -20.16
C VAL A 37 4.50 -9.38 -21.40
N GLU A 38 4.72 -10.46 -22.16
CA GLU A 38 3.97 -10.73 -23.40
C GLU A 38 2.53 -11.26 -23.16
N ARG A 39 2.32 -12.04 -22.10
CA ARG A 39 1.03 -12.67 -21.76
C ARG A 39 0.39 -12.04 -20.52
N VAL A 40 0.09 -10.76 -20.61
CA VAL A 40 -0.41 -9.95 -19.48
C VAL A 40 -1.72 -10.50 -18.90
N GLU A 41 -2.71 -10.79 -19.75
CA GLU A 41 -4.03 -11.26 -19.31
C GLU A 41 -3.93 -12.60 -18.55
N ASP A 42 -3.25 -13.58 -19.14
CA ASP A 42 -3.06 -14.90 -18.53
C ASP A 42 -2.31 -14.81 -17.19
N LEU A 43 -1.24 -14.00 -17.12
CA LEU A 43 -0.48 -13.79 -15.90
C LEU A 43 -1.35 -13.14 -14.81
N THR A 44 -2.11 -12.12 -15.19
CA THR A 44 -2.94 -11.34 -14.28
C THR A 44 -4.05 -12.21 -13.69
N GLU A 45 -4.79 -12.94 -14.52
CA GLU A 45 -5.86 -13.83 -14.04
C GLU A 45 -5.32 -14.94 -13.14
N GLU A 46 -4.16 -15.52 -13.47
CA GLU A 46 -3.55 -16.54 -12.61
C GLU A 46 -3.08 -15.98 -11.26
N LEU A 47 -2.58 -14.74 -11.22
CA LEU A 47 -2.22 -14.06 -9.98
C LEU A 47 -3.46 -13.75 -9.12
N VAL A 48 -4.51 -13.19 -9.74
CA VAL A 48 -5.77 -12.89 -9.05
C VAL A 48 -6.41 -14.18 -8.50
N ARG A 49 -6.44 -15.25 -9.30
CA ARG A 49 -6.92 -16.57 -8.86
C ARG A 49 -6.17 -17.07 -7.63
N ARG A 50 -4.84 -17.00 -7.65
CA ARG A 50 -4.00 -17.40 -6.50
C ARG A 50 -4.21 -16.51 -5.27
N TYR A 51 -4.41 -15.21 -5.47
CA TYR A 51 -4.72 -14.27 -4.39
C TYR A 51 -6.04 -14.64 -3.70
N VAL A 52 -7.11 -14.83 -4.47
CA VAL A 52 -8.42 -15.23 -3.96
C VAL A 52 -8.38 -16.62 -3.29
N GLN A 53 -7.63 -17.57 -3.83
CA GLN A 53 -7.48 -18.89 -3.20
C GLN A 53 -6.80 -18.85 -1.83
N ARG A 54 -5.84 -17.93 -1.63
CA ARG A 54 -5.05 -17.85 -0.40
C ARG A 54 -5.67 -16.94 0.66
N LEU A 55 -6.37 -15.90 0.23
CA LEU A 55 -6.88 -14.85 1.13
C LEU A 55 -8.41 -14.71 1.08
N GLY A 56 -9.08 -15.42 0.19
CA GLY A 56 -10.54 -15.43 0.09
C GLY A 56 -11.18 -15.90 1.39
N GLY A 57 -12.22 -15.18 1.83
CA GLY A 57 -12.89 -15.42 3.11
C GLY A 57 -12.27 -14.67 4.30
N VAL A 58 -11.09 -14.06 4.15
CA VAL A 58 -10.47 -13.20 5.17
C VAL A 58 -10.86 -11.75 4.94
N GLN A 59 -11.17 -11.01 6.01
CA GLN A 59 -11.31 -9.56 5.95
C GLN A 59 -9.91 -8.92 6.01
N VAL A 60 -9.40 -8.51 4.85
CA VAL A 60 -8.09 -7.85 4.74
C VAL A 60 -8.25 -6.34 4.91
N TYR A 61 -7.52 -5.76 5.88
CA TYR A 61 -7.36 -4.32 6.00
C TYR A 61 -6.14 -3.87 5.19
N VAL A 62 -6.34 -2.92 4.27
CA VAL A 62 -5.25 -2.29 3.52
C VAL A 62 -4.96 -0.93 4.18
N PRO A 63 -3.82 -0.77 4.88
CA PRO A 63 -3.46 0.49 5.51
C PRO A 63 -3.16 1.56 4.45
N THR A 64 -3.34 2.83 4.84
CA THR A 64 -2.92 3.95 4.01
C THR A 64 -1.39 4.09 4.01
N GLU A 65 -0.82 4.70 2.96
CA GLU A 65 0.62 4.98 2.88
C GLU A 65 1.13 5.72 4.11
N ARG A 66 0.38 6.72 4.58
CA ARG A 66 0.73 7.47 5.79
C ARG A 66 0.83 6.58 7.03
N SER A 67 -0.01 5.55 7.13
CA SER A 67 0.05 4.60 8.25
C SER A 67 1.24 3.65 8.09
N LEU A 68 1.55 3.20 6.87
CA LEU A 68 2.74 2.38 6.59
C LEU A 68 4.04 3.13 6.88
N ASP A 69 4.15 4.39 6.45
CA ASP A 69 5.33 5.24 6.73
C ASP A 69 5.53 5.44 8.24
N ARG A 70 4.43 5.63 8.98
CA ARG A 70 4.49 5.76 10.45
C ARG A 70 5.01 4.50 11.11
N GLU A 71 4.53 3.33 10.67
CA GLU A 71 5.01 2.05 11.20
C GLU A 71 6.50 1.84 10.88
N ARG A 72 6.91 2.10 9.62
CA ARG A 72 8.32 2.03 9.21
C ARG A 72 9.21 2.94 10.07
N VAL A 73 8.81 4.20 10.26
CA VAL A 73 9.55 5.13 11.12
C VAL A 73 9.59 4.63 12.56
N ALA A 74 8.51 4.05 13.08
CA ALA A 74 8.49 3.47 14.42
C ALA A 74 9.42 2.26 14.55
N GLU A 75 9.48 1.38 13.55
CA GLU A 75 10.44 0.27 13.48
C GLU A 75 11.89 0.78 13.44
N GLU A 76 12.19 1.75 12.59
CA GLU A 76 13.52 2.35 12.49
C GLU A 76 13.97 3.01 13.80
N ILE A 77 13.06 3.71 14.48
CA ILE A 77 13.32 4.33 15.79
C ILE A 77 13.61 3.25 16.84
N ARG A 78 12.81 2.19 16.88
CA ARG A 78 13.01 1.07 17.82
C ARG A 78 14.35 0.37 17.57
N ALA A 79 14.68 0.09 16.32
CA ALA A 79 15.93 -0.55 15.93
C ALA A 79 17.17 0.33 16.21
N SER A 80 17.01 1.65 16.13
CA SER A 80 18.11 2.61 16.35
C SER A 80 18.25 3.07 17.81
N PHE A 81 17.34 2.68 18.70
CA PHE A 81 17.35 3.14 20.09
C PHE A 81 18.41 2.40 20.92
N ASP A 82 19.32 3.16 21.54
CA ASP A 82 20.44 2.62 22.32
C ASP A 82 20.23 2.72 23.84
N GLY A 83 19.01 3.07 24.28
CA GLY A 83 18.67 3.30 25.68
C GLY A 83 18.76 4.77 26.13
N ARG A 84 19.49 5.64 25.41
CA ARG A 84 19.73 7.03 25.84
C ARG A 84 19.60 8.06 24.71
N ASN A 85 19.62 7.66 23.46
CA ASN A 85 19.60 8.54 22.28
C ASN A 85 18.21 9.06 21.84
N ALA A 86 17.19 9.04 22.71
CA ALA A 86 15.83 9.45 22.35
C ALA A 86 15.72 10.89 21.82
N ARG A 87 16.56 11.81 22.32
CA ARG A 87 16.60 13.21 21.86
C ARG A 87 17.21 13.34 20.46
N GLU A 88 18.22 12.53 20.15
CA GLU A 88 18.86 12.52 18.83
C GLU A 88 17.92 11.95 17.77
N LEU A 89 17.22 10.86 18.11
CA LEU A 89 16.18 10.29 17.25
C LEU A 89 15.04 11.28 16.99
N ALA A 90 14.62 12.02 18.02
CA ALA A 90 13.61 13.06 17.88
C ALA A 90 14.01 14.14 16.86
N CYS A 91 15.25 14.61 16.92
CA CYS A 91 15.80 15.56 15.95
C CYS A 91 15.93 14.95 14.55
N LYS A 92 16.44 13.72 14.43
CA LYS A 92 16.65 13.02 13.16
C LYS A 92 15.34 12.85 12.37
N TYR A 93 14.27 12.44 13.05
CA TYR A 93 12.98 12.16 12.42
C TYR A 93 11.99 13.33 12.48
N GLY A 94 12.39 14.49 13.05
CA GLY A 94 11.54 15.69 13.10
C GLY A 94 10.30 15.54 13.98
N ILE A 95 10.40 14.79 15.08
CA ILE A 95 9.30 14.43 15.97
C ILE A 95 9.61 14.80 17.42
N SER A 96 8.59 14.84 18.28
CA SER A 96 8.83 15.12 19.70
C SER A 96 9.49 13.95 20.42
N VAL A 97 10.33 14.25 21.43
CA VAL A 97 10.95 13.23 22.31
C VAL A 97 9.88 12.36 22.98
N ARG A 98 8.75 12.95 23.37
CA ARG A 98 7.60 12.23 23.94
C ARG A 98 7.05 11.20 22.97
N TRP A 99 7.00 11.51 21.67
CA TRP A 99 6.52 10.59 20.65
C TRP A 99 7.52 9.46 20.40
N VAL A 100 8.83 9.75 20.37
CA VAL A 100 9.90 8.73 20.34
C VAL A 100 9.75 7.75 21.51
N GLN A 101 9.62 8.27 22.73
CA GLN A 101 9.45 7.44 23.93
C GLN A 101 8.19 6.56 23.85
N LYS A 102 7.09 7.11 23.33
CA LYS A 102 5.85 6.36 23.11
C LYS A 102 6.07 5.19 22.14
N LEU A 103 6.72 5.43 21.00
CA LEU A 103 6.99 4.39 20.00
C LEU A 103 7.92 3.28 20.52
N ILE A 104 8.90 3.64 21.35
CA ILE A 104 9.78 2.66 22.01
C ILE A 104 8.99 1.79 22.98
N LEU A 105 8.08 2.38 23.77
CA LEU A 105 7.25 1.65 24.74
C LEU A 105 6.21 0.74 24.07
N GLU A 106 5.59 1.20 22.97
CA GLU A 106 4.60 0.42 22.22
C GLU A 106 5.22 -0.85 21.61
N GLY A 107 6.49 -0.80 21.19
CA GLY A 107 7.20 -1.97 20.66
C GLY A 107 7.71 -2.97 21.70
N ALA A 108 7.69 -2.64 23.00
CA ALA A 108 8.19 -3.49 24.08
C ALA A 108 7.12 -4.42 24.68
N SER A 109 5.87 -4.38 24.17
CA SER A 109 4.73 -5.16 24.68
C SER A 109 4.46 -6.47 23.92
N HIS A 110 5.48 -7.11 23.36
CA HIS A 110 5.38 -8.43 22.72
C HIS A 110 6.17 -9.50 23.46
#